data_AF-A0A645H933-F1
#
_entry.id   AF-A0A645H933-F1
#
_cell.length_a   1.000
_cell.length_b   1.000
_cell.length_c   1.000
_cell.angle_alpha   90.00
_cell.angle_beta   90.00
_cell.angle_gamma   90.00
#
_symmetry.space_group_name_H-M   'P 1'
#
loop_
_entity.id
_entity.type
_entity.pdbx_description
1 polymer ?
#
loop_
_entity_poly.entity_id
_entity_poly.type
_entity_poly.pdbx_seq_one_letter_code
_entity_poly.pdbx_strand_id
1 'polypeptide(L)' 'MFGRESTGIPHEILRDNSDKLLRIPMVSDARSLNLSNSVAIVTYEVLRQQRFEGLATQEEIKGSDWLIKEIEDASK' A
#
# COMPACT_ATOMS: atom_id res chain seq x y z
N MET A 1 12.50 2.61 4.30
CA MET A 1 13.38 1.46 4.56
C MET A 1 12.58 0.42 5.33
N PHE A 2 12.72 -0.86 4.99
CA PHE A 2 12.07 -1.96 5.71
C PHE A 2 13.12 -2.94 6.20
N GLY A 3 12.86 -3.56 7.35
CA GLY A 3 13.75 -4.58 7.93
C GLY A 3 13.57 -5.95 7.27
N ARG A 4 14.45 -6.89 7.62
CA ARG A 4 14.30 -8.29 7.22
C ARG A 4 13.08 -8.91 7.91
N GLU A 5 12.39 -9.81 7.24
CA GLU A 5 11.18 -10.47 7.78
C GLU A 5 11.41 -11.08 9.16
N SER A 6 12.52 -11.81 9.33
CA SER A 6 12.78 -12.58 10.54
C SER A 6 13.37 -11.75 11.69
N THR A 7 14.07 -10.66 11.39
CA THR A 7 14.92 -9.97 12.39
C THR A 7 14.68 -8.46 12.46
N GLY A 8 13.83 -7.92 11.60
CA GLY A 8 13.54 -6.49 11.56
C GLY A 8 14.74 -5.64 11.13
N ILE A 9 14.75 -4.41 11.62
CA ILE A 9 15.82 -3.42 11.40
C ILE A 9 16.79 -3.52 12.59
N PRO A 10 18.12 -3.51 12.37
CA PRO A 10 19.10 -3.47 13.44
C PRO A 10 18.85 -2.34 14.46
N HIS A 11 19.05 -2.64 15.75
CA HIS A 11 18.69 -1.72 16.84
C HIS A 11 19.49 -0.42 16.82
N GLU A 12 20.75 -0.45 16.36
CA GLU A 12 21.56 0.75 16.18
C GLU A 12 20.91 1.72 15.19
N ILE A 13 20.42 1.22 14.05
CA ILE A 13 19.75 2.04 13.04
C ILE A 13 18.45 2.64 13.60
N LEU A 14 17.68 1.87 14.36
CA LEU A 14 16.45 2.35 15.01
C LEU A 14 16.74 3.44 16.04
N ARG A 15 17.79 3.27 16.85
CA ARG A 15 18.19 4.23 17.88
C ARG A 15 18.62 5.55 17.24
N ASP A 16 19.43 5.48 16.20
CA ASP A 16 20.00 6.65 15.52
C ASP A 16 18.96 7.43 14.70
N ASN A 17 17.79 6.85 14.43
CA ASN A 17 16.71 7.45 13.64
C ASN A 17 15.36 7.45 14.39
N SER A 18 15.40 7.54 15.72
CA SER A 18 14.21 7.43 16.57
C SER A 18 13.08 8.42 16.23
N ASP A 19 13.42 9.59 15.66
CA ASP A 19 12.51 10.64 15.22
C ASP A 19 11.79 10.34 13.89
N LYS A 20 12.28 9.35 13.13
CA LYS A 20 11.78 8.99 11.79
C LYS A 20 11.10 7.62 11.75
N LEU A 21 10.87 7.02 12.91
CA LEU A 21 10.23 5.72 12.99
C LEU A 21 8.72 5.84 12.74
N LEU A 22 8.20 4.92 11.94
CA LEU A 22 6.76 4.80 11.66
C LEU A 22 6.29 3.41 12.06
N ARG A 23 5.06 3.32 12.54
CA ARG A 23 4.40 2.06 12.86
C ARG A 23 3.04 2.01 12.18
N ILE A 24 2.78 0.93 11.44
CA ILE A 24 1.44 0.60 10.98
C ILE A 24 0.66 0.10 12.21
N PRO A 25 -0.50 0.71 12.56
CA PRO A 25 -1.33 0.23 13.66
C PRO A 25 -1.76 -1.22 13.44
N MET A 26 -1.74 -2.02 14.50
CA MET A 26 -2.16 -3.43 14.50
C MET A 26 -2.87 -3.74 15.81
N VAL A 27 -3.64 -4.83 15.83
CA VAL A 27 -4.16 -5.43 17.07
C VAL A 27 -3.01 -5.84 18.00
N SER A 28 -3.24 -5.81 19.31
CA SER A 28 -2.20 -5.94 20.33
C SER A 28 -1.52 -7.32 20.38
N ASP A 29 -2.22 -8.36 19.93
CA ASP A 29 -1.76 -9.75 19.85
C ASP A 29 -1.00 -10.06 18.56
N ALA A 30 -1.07 -9.18 17.54
CA ALA A 30 -0.30 -9.32 16.31
C ALA A 30 1.14 -8.82 16.48
N ARG A 31 2.11 -9.64 16.03
CA ARG A 31 3.55 -9.31 16.10
C ARG A 31 4.02 -8.44 14.95
N SER A 32 3.60 -8.75 13.73
CA SER A 32 3.91 -8.00 12.52
C SER A 32 2.91 -8.34 11.41
N LEU A 33 2.80 -7.44 10.43
CA LEU A 33 2.24 -7.78 9.14
C LEU A 33 3.30 -8.50 8.30
N ASN A 34 2.85 -9.20 7.26
CA ASN A 34 3.72 -9.64 6.18
C ASN A 34 4.50 -8.43 5.59
N LEU A 35 5.75 -8.66 5.17
CA LEU A 35 6.62 -7.59 4.68
C LEU A 35 6.09 -6.96 3.38
N SER A 36 5.64 -7.75 2.41
CA SER A 36 5.11 -7.20 1.15
C SER A 36 3.84 -6.39 1.39
N ASN A 37 2.96 -6.84 2.29
CA ASN A 37 1.78 -6.07 2.70
C ASN A 37 2.16 -4.74 3.35
N SER A 38 3.17 -4.75 4.23
CA SER A 38 3.68 -3.54 4.88
C SER A 38 4.24 -2.53 3.87
N VAL A 39 5.01 -3.02 2.90
CA VAL A 39 5.56 -2.20 1.80
C VAL A 39 4.43 -1.61 0.96
N ALA A 40 3.45 -2.43 0.56
CA ALA A 40 2.32 -1.99 -0.26
C ALA A 40 1.50 -0.90 0.43
N ILE A 41 1.14 -1.10 1.71
CA ILE A 41 0.37 -0.12 2.51
C ILE A 41 1.10 1.23 2.57
N VAL A 42 2.37 1.23 2.97
CA VAL A 42 3.13 2.48 3.12
C VAL A 42 3.33 3.17 1.78
N THR A 43 3.63 2.40 0.72
CA THR A 43 3.82 2.95 -0.62
C THR A 43 2.54 3.61 -1.12
N TYR A 44 1.40 2.94 -1.01
CA TYR A 44 0.14 3.49 -1.47
C TYR A 44 -0.38 4.63 -0.59
N GLU A 45 -0.05 4.69 0.70
CA GLU A 45 -0.35 5.87 1.52
C GLU A 45 0.42 7.10 1.04
N VAL A 46 1.71 6.96 0.71
CA VAL A 46 2.51 8.06 0.15
C VAL A 46 1.95 8.47 -1.22
N LEU A 47 1.66 7.51 -2.09
CA LEU A 47 1.05 7.79 -3.39
C LEU A 47 -0.30 8.50 -3.23
N ARG A 48 -1.13 8.08 -2.26
CA ARG A 48 -2.42 8.73 -1.97
C ARG A 48 -2.22 10.18 -1.54
N GLN A 49 -1.24 10.48 -0.69
CA GLN A 49 -0.90 11.86 -0.30
C GLN A 49 -0.45 12.69 -1.50
N GLN A 50 0.21 12.06 -2.48
CA GLN A 50 0.62 12.66 -3.75
C GLN A 50 -0.48 12.62 -4.83
N ARG A 51 -1.72 12.27 -4.46
CA ARG A 51 -2.86 12.16 -5.38
C ARG A 51 -2.65 11.20 -6.55
N PHE A 52 -1.88 10.13 -6.32
CA PHE A 52 -1.56 9.09 -7.29
C PHE A 52 -0.96 9.64 -8.60
N GLU A 53 -0.10 10.65 -8.49
CA GLU A 53 0.54 11.29 -9.63
C GLU A 53 1.18 10.27 -10.59
N GLY A 54 0.84 10.38 -11.88
CA GLY A 54 1.33 9.49 -12.94
C GLY A 54 0.69 8.09 -12.97
N LEU A 55 -0.29 7.80 -12.11
CA LEU A 55 -1.02 6.53 -12.11
C LEU A 55 -2.47 6.72 -12.60
N ALA A 56 -2.99 5.69 -13.27
CA ALA A 56 -4.40 5.64 -13.62
C ALA A 56 -5.27 5.48 -12.37
N THR A 57 -6.30 6.32 -12.25
CA THR A 57 -7.31 6.24 -11.18
C THR A 57 -8.67 5.72 -11.67
N GLN A 58 -8.74 5.39 -12.96
CA GLN A 58 -9.87 4.84 -13.68
C GLN A 58 -9.38 3.64 -14.52
N GLU A 59 -10.31 2.82 -15.02
CA GLU A 59 -9.96 1.74 -15.94
C GLU A 59 -9.64 2.29 -17.33
N GLU A 60 -8.37 2.28 -17.71
CA GLU A 60 -7.91 2.87 -18.98
C GLU A 60 -7.91 1.86 -20.15
N ILE A 61 -7.75 0.56 -19.88
CA ILE A 61 -7.58 -0.44 -20.94
C ILE A 61 -8.91 -0.72 -21.64
N LYS A 62 -9.98 -0.88 -20.85
CA LYS A 62 -11.34 -1.10 -21.37
C LYS A 62 -12.17 0.18 -21.48
N GLY A 63 -11.67 1.29 -20.92
CA GLY A 63 -12.40 2.55 -20.75
C GLY A 63 -13.23 2.58 -19.47
N SER A 64 -13.44 3.77 -18.90
CA SER A 64 -14.07 3.96 -17.59
C SER A 64 -15.53 3.47 -17.49
N ASP A 65 -16.19 3.28 -18.62
CA ASP A 65 -17.59 2.87 -18.74
C ASP A 65 -17.77 1.40 -19.15
N TRP A 66 -16.68 0.60 -19.19
CA TRP A 66 -16.69 -0.78 -19.69
C TRP A 66 -17.76 -1.65 -19.04
N LEU A 67 -17.94 -1.53 -17.71
CA LEU A 67 -18.89 -2.33 -16.96
C LEU A 67 -20.34 -1.99 -17.32
N ILE A 68 -20.63 -0.70 -17.57
CA ILE A 68 -21.98 -0.26 -17.97
C ILE A 68 -22.32 -0.83 -19.35
N LYS A 69 -21.37 -0.74 -20.29
CA LYS A 69 -21.52 -1.31 -21.63
C LYS A 69 -21.76 -2.83 -21.59
N GLU A 70 -21.01 -3.55 -20.75
CA GLU A 70 -21.15 -5.00 -20.62
C GLU A 70 -22.53 -5.41 -20.07
N ILE A 71 -23.06 -4.67 -19.10
CA ILE A 71 -24.40 -4.92 -18.54
C ILE A 71 -25.51 -4.62 -19.57
N GLU A 72 -25.39 -3.53 -20.33
CA GLU A 72 -26.35 -3.15 -21.37
C GLU A 72 -26.40 -4.17 -22.51
N ASP A 73 -25.25 -4.71 -22.92
CA ASP A 73 -25.17 -5.72 -23.96
C ASP A 73 -25.67 -7.09 -23.49
N ALA A 74 -25.49 -7.45 -22.22
CA ALA A 74 -26.03 -8.68 -21.64
C ALA A 74 -27.57 -8.65 -21.46
N SER A 75 -28.18 -7.47 -21.52
CA SER A 75 -29.63 -7.25 -21.37
C SER A 75 -30.39 -7.16 -22.70
N LYS A 76 -29.67 -7.22 -23.84
CA LYS A 76 -30.23 -7.33 -25.19
C LYS A 76 -30.36 -8.79 -25.61
#